data_AF-A0A2N6P3E0-F1
#
_entry.id   AF-A0A2N6P3E0-F1
#
_cell.length_a   1.000
_cell.length_b   1.000
_cell.length_c   1.000
_cell.angle_alpha   90.00
_cell.angle_beta   90.00
_cell.angle_gamma   90.00
#
_symmetry.space_group_name_H-M   'P 1'
#
loop_
_entity.id
_entity.type
_entity.pdbx_description
1 polymer ?
#
loop_
_entity_poly.entity_id
_entity_poly.type
_entity_poly.pdbx_seq_one_letter_code
_entity_poly.pdbx_strand_id
1 'polypeptide(L)'
;MSKLLDKILSRENMLEAYNQVKSNKGSAGIDGITIEEMDDYLRHNWRLTKELIKQRKYKPQPVLRVEIPKPNGGIRQLGIPTVMDRMIQQVIVQVISPICDPPFLRYELWLQTK
;
A
#
# COMPACT_ATOMS: atom_id res chain seq x y z
N MET A 1 -10.92 -13.93 14.70
CA MET A 1 -10.27 -13.11 13.65
C MET A 1 -10.04 -14.01 12.43
N SER A 2 -10.12 -13.50 11.19
CA SER A 2 -9.86 -14.37 10.03
C SER A 2 -8.36 -14.67 9.92
N LYS A 3 -8.00 -15.93 9.62
CA LYS A 3 -6.59 -16.35 9.43
C LYS A 3 -5.83 -15.50 8.40
N LEU A 4 -6.56 -14.91 7.44
CA LEU A 4 -6.00 -14.04 6.41
C LEU A 4 -5.57 -12.68 6.97
N LEU A 5 -6.40 -12.05 7.82
CA LEU A 5 -6.06 -10.76 8.40
C LEU A 5 -4.85 -10.86 9.33
N ASP A 6 -4.70 -11.98 10.04
CA ASP A 6 -3.53 -12.22 10.87
C ASP A 6 -2.24 -12.38 10.05
N LYS A 7 -2.31 -12.98 8.85
CA LYS A 7 -1.18 -13.02 7.90
C LYS A 7 -0.82 -11.63 7.38
N ILE A 8 -1.82 -10.85 6.96
CA ILE A 8 -1.65 -9.47 6.48
C ILE A 8 -0.95 -8.62 7.54
N LEU A 9 -1.38 -8.70 8.79
CA LEU A 9 -0.85 -7.88 9.89
C LEU A 9 0.33 -8.54 10.64
N SER A 10 0.90 -9.61 10.10
CA SER A 10 2.05 -10.30 10.70
C SER A 10 3.29 -9.40 10.71
N ARG A 11 4.20 -9.66 11.64
CA ARG A 11 5.41 -8.82 11.79
C ARG A 11 6.31 -8.99 10.57
N GLU A 12 6.42 -10.20 10.08
CA GLU A 12 7.25 -10.60 8.95
C GLU A 12 6.76 -9.87 7.68
N ASN A 13 5.47 -9.95 7.39
CA ASN A 13 4.86 -9.27 6.24
C ASN A 13 5.01 -7.73 6.34
N MET A 14 4.84 -7.18 7.54
CA MET A 14 5.04 -5.74 7.74
C MET A 14 6.48 -5.29 7.47
N LEU A 15 7.48 -6.06 7.89
CA LEU A 15 8.89 -5.73 7.62
C LEU A 15 9.22 -5.79 6.13
N GLU A 16 8.64 -6.76 5.42
CA GLU A 16 8.78 -6.84 3.97
C GLU A 16 8.12 -5.62 3.29
N ALA A 17 6.90 -5.28 3.69
CA ALA A 17 6.20 -4.08 3.21
C ALA A 17 7.00 -2.80 3.48
N TYR A 18 7.60 -2.68 4.67
CA TYR A 18 8.44 -1.54 5.03
C TYR A 18 9.60 -1.36 4.05
N ASN A 19 10.31 -2.45 3.75
CA ASN A 19 11.43 -2.41 2.81
C ASN A 19 10.98 -2.03 1.41
N GLN A 20 9.83 -2.55 0.96
CA GLN A 20 9.27 -2.23 -0.36
C GLN A 20 8.80 -0.77 -0.45
N VAL A 21 8.12 -0.26 0.57
CA VAL A 21 7.67 1.15 0.59
C VAL A 21 8.88 2.09 0.63
N LYS A 22 9.91 1.74 1.40
CA LYS A 22 11.16 2.51 1.46
C LYS A 22 11.91 2.51 0.13
N SER A 23 11.97 1.38 -0.57
CA SER A 23 12.67 1.25 -1.85
C SER A 23 11.95 1.95 -3.00
N ASN A 24 10.61 1.94 -2.97
CA ASN A 24 9.77 2.63 -3.96
C ASN A 24 9.93 4.17 -3.89
N LYS A 25 10.45 4.69 -2.77
CA LYS A 25 10.53 6.13 -2.48
C LYS A 25 9.14 6.78 -2.64
N GLY A 26 9.11 8.09 -2.82
CA GLY A 26 7.90 8.84 -3.12
C GLY A 26 7.65 9.97 -2.14
N SER A 27 6.87 10.94 -2.59
CA SER A 27 6.55 12.13 -1.81
C SER A 27 5.66 11.80 -0.60
N ALA A 28 5.65 12.73 0.35
CA ALA A 28 4.70 12.70 1.46
C ALA A 28 3.25 12.72 0.94
N GLY A 29 2.35 12.14 1.73
CA GLY A 29 0.93 12.25 1.51
C GLY A 29 0.39 13.59 2.02
N ILE A 30 -0.93 13.64 2.22
CA ILE A 30 -1.60 14.85 2.72
C ILE A 30 -1.20 15.21 4.17
N ASP A 31 -0.67 14.25 4.92
CA ASP A 31 -0.19 14.40 6.29
C ASP A 31 1.25 14.93 6.38
N GLY A 32 1.94 15.10 5.25
CA GLY A 32 3.28 15.69 5.19
C GLY A 32 4.41 14.77 5.65
N ILE A 33 4.11 13.57 6.17
CA ILE A 33 5.11 12.64 6.69
C ILE A 33 5.90 12.04 5.54
N THR A 34 7.22 12.19 5.58
CA THR A 34 8.11 11.72 4.52
C THR A 34 8.55 10.27 4.70
N ILE A 35 9.26 9.72 3.71
CA ILE A 35 9.84 8.38 3.80
C ILE A 35 10.98 8.35 4.83
N GLU A 36 11.66 9.47 5.05
CA GLU A 36 12.73 9.61 6.04
C GLU A 36 12.17 9.55 7.48
N GLU A 37 11.00 10.16 7.71
CA GLU A 37 10.31 10.17 9.01
C GLU A 37 9.50 8.88 9.28
N MET A 38 9.36 8.03 8.26
CA MET A 38 8.52 6.82 8.30
C MET A 38 8.89 5.88 9.45
N ASP A 39 10.17 5.69 9.73
CA ASP A 39 10.61 4.72 10.74
C ASP A 39 10.08 5.07 12.13
N ASP A 40 10.32 6.30 12.55
CA ASP A 40 9.84 6.81 13.83
C ASP A 40 8.32 6.86 13.86
N TYR A 41 7.69 7.32 12.78
CA TYR A 41 6.23 7.39 12.70
C TYR A 41 5.58 6.01 12.87
N LEU A 42 6.09 4.97 12.19
CA LEU A 42 5.55 3.62 12.29
C LEU A 42 5.79 3.00 13.66
N ARG A 43 6.94 3.24 14.30
CA ARG A 43 7.22 2.74 15.67
C ARG A 43 6.17 3.19 16.66
N HIS A 44 5.73 4.44 16.57
CA HIS A 44 4.72 5.00 17.48
C HIS A 44 3.30 4.59 17.11
N ASN A 45 2.97 4.53 15.81
CA ASN A 45 1.58 4.46 15.35
C ASN A 45 1.12 3.07 14.88
N TRP A 46 2.03 2.17 14.51
CA TRP A 46 1.66 0.89 13.89
C TRP A 46 0.84 -0.01 14.81
N ARG A 47 1.18 -0.06 16.11
CA ARG A 47 0.46 -0.90 17.08
C ARG A 47 -1.02 -0.50 17.16
N LEU A 48 -1.28 0.79 17.37
CA LEU A 48 -2.63 1.34 17.43
C LEU A 48 -3.37 1.14 16.10
N THR A 49 -2.68 1.37 14.99
CA THR A 49 -3.25 1.17 13.64
C THR A 49 -3.71 -0.27 13.42
N LYS A 50 -2.90 -1.26 13.81
CA LYS A 50 -3.31 -2.68 13.75
C LYS A 50 -4.56 -2.97 14.58
N GLU A 51 -4.65 -2.40 15.78
CA GLU A 51 -5.83 -2.56 16.64
C GLU A 51 -7.08 -1.95 15.99
N LEU A 52 -6.96 -0.77 15.39
CA LEU A 52 -8.06 -0.14 14.65
C LEU A 52 -8.49 -0.96 13.43
N ILE A 53 -7.55 -1.52 12.67
CA ILE A 53 -7.85 -2.41 11.53
C ILE A 53 -8.60 -3.65 12.02
N LYS A 54 -8.09 -4.29 13.09
CA LYS A 54 -8.71 -5.47 13.71
C LYS A 54 -10.13 -5.20 14.21
N GLN A 55 -10.39 -4.00 14.72
CA GLN A 55 -11.70 -3.54 15.15
C GLN A 55 -12.57 -3.02 14.00
N ARG A 56 -12.08 -3.00 12.75
CA ARG A 56 -12.74 -2.40 11.57
C ARG A 56 -13.06 -0.90 11.75
N LYS A 57 -12.22 -0.19 12.50
CA LYS A 57 -12.34 1.25 12.77
C LYS A 57 -11.29 2.11 12.08
N TYR A 58 -10.30 1.50 11.43
CA TYR A 58 -9.32 2.25 10.65
C TYR A 58 -9.99 2.98 9.50
N LYS A 59 -9.69 4.27 9.34
CA LYS A 59 -10.16 5.12 8.24
C LYS A 59 -8.93 5.61 7.47
N PRO A 60 -8.74 5.19 6.21
CA PRO A 60 -7.66 5.70 5.38
C PRO A 60 -7.75 7.21 5.19
N GLN A 61 -6.61 7.86 5.01
CA GLN A 61 -6.57 9.29 4.72
C GLN A 61 -6.87 9.53 3.24
N PRO A 62 -7.42 10.71 2.88
CA PRO A 62 -7.55 11.09 1.48
C PRO A 62 -6.17 11.18 0.81
N VAL A 63 -6.12 10.79 -0.47
CA VAL A 63 -4.88 10.89 -1.25
C VAL A 63 -4.60 12.34 -1.64
N LEU A 64 -3.33 12.76 -1.55
CA LEU A 64 -2.88 14.06 -2.03
C LEU A 64 -2.92 14.07 -3.56
N ARG A 65 -3.61 15.06 -4.15
CA ARG A 65 -3.67 15.22 -5.60
C ARG A 65 -2.47 16.02 -6.10
N VAL A 66 -1.74 15.44 -7.06
CA VAL A 66 -0.61 16.10 -7.71
C VAL A 66 -0.78 16.00 -9.23
N GLU A 67 -0.55 17.12 -9.91
CA GLU A 67 -0.60 17.20 -11.37
C GLU A 67 0.82 17.10 -11.93
N ILE A 68 1.03 16.12 -12.83
CA ILE A 68 2.30 15.93 -13.52
C ILE A 68 2.09 16.12 -15.02
N PRO A 69 2.85 17.02 -15.68
CA PRO A 69 2.75 17.21 -17.12
C PRO A 69 3.21 15.94 -17.85
N LYS A 70 2.47 15.54 -18.90
CA LYS A 70 2.90 14.45 -19.80
C LYS A 70 3.86 14.99 -20.86
N PRO A 71 4.82 14.18 -21.36
CA PRO A 71 5.75 14.60 -22.41
C PRO A 71 5.08 15.08 -23.71
N ASN A 72 3.92 14.49 -24.06
CA ASN A 72 3.22 14.74 -25.31
C ASN A 72 2.07 15.75 -25.17
N GLY A 73 2.05 16.54 -24.09
CA GLY A 73 0.92 17.41 -23.74
C GLY A 73 -0.15 16.74 -22.89
N GLY A 74 -0.84 17.54 -22.07
CA GLY A 74 -1.83 17.08 -21.11
C GLY A 74 -1.27 16.80 -19.70
N ILE A 75 -2.16 16.51 -18.76
CA ILE A 75 -1.86 16.37 -17.33
C ILE A 75 -2.17 14.93 -16.88
N ARG A 76 -1.27 14.35 -16.09
CA ARG A 76 -1.51 13.13 -15.30
C ARG A 76 -1.83 13.55 -13.87
N GLN A 77 -3.06 13.29 -13.44
CA GLN A 77 -3.42 13.42 -12.03
C GLN A 77 -2.93 12.17 -11.27
N LEU A 78 -2.07 12.37 -10.29
CA LEU A 78 -1.67 11.35 -9.33
C LEU A 78 -2.39 11.55 -8.01
N GLY A 79 -2.65 10.44 -7.32
CA GLY A 79 -3.05 10.41 -5.93
C GLY A 79 -1.91 9.82 -5.11
N ILE A 80 -1.36 10.58 -4.17
CA ILE A 80 -0.27 10.14 -3.30
C ILE A 80 -0.86 9.82 -1.92
N PRO A 81 -0.96 8.54 -1.53
CA PRO A 81 -1.41 8.16 -0.19
C PRO A 81 -0.38 8.54 0.88
N THR A 82 -0.83 8.59 2.13
CA THR A 82 0.07 8.72 3.29
C THR A 82 1.01 7.53 3.41
N VAL A 83 2.10 7.70 4.16
CA VAL A 83 3.04 6.61 4.44
C VAL A 83 2.34 5.43 5.12
N MET A 84 1.45 5.68 6.08
CA MET A 84 0.67 4.63 6.75
C MET A 84 -0.23 3.88 5.77
N ASP A 85 -0.93 4.60 4.90
CA ASP A 85 -1.82 3.97 3.91
C ASP A 85 -1.04 3.16 2.88
N ARG A 86 0.14 3.64 2.44
CA ARG A 86 1.04 2.86 1.57
C ARG A 86 1.49 1.57 2.25
N MET A 87 1.86 1.63 3.53
CA MET A 87 2.20 0.45 4.31
C MET A 87 1.04 -0.56 4.39
N ILE A 88 -0.17 -0.09 4.69
CA ILE A 88 -1.36 -0.92 4.78
C ILE A 88 -1.70 -1.56 3.43
N GLN A 89 -1.65 -0.79 2.35
CA GLN A 89 -1.87 -1.30 1.00
C GLN A 89 -0.83 -2.37 0.65
N GLN A 90 0.45 -2.13 0.96
CA GLN A 90 1.53 -3.06 0.64
C GLN A 90 1.38 -4.39 1.39
N VAL A 91 1.09 -4.38 2.70
CA VAL A 91 0.89 -5.62 3.47
C VAL A 91 -0.33 -6.41 2.98
N ILE A 92 -1.35 -5.73 2.45
CA ILE A 92 -2.53 -6.37 1.84
C ILE A 92 -2.12 -7.02 0.51
N VAL A 93 -1.46 -6.26 -0.37
CA VAL A 93 -1.05 -6.72 -1.70
C VAL A 93 -0.15 -7.96 -1.60
N GLN A 94 0.84 -7.96 -0.71
CA GLN A 94 1.76 -9.10 -0.51
C GLN A 94 1.03 -10.42 -0.22
N VAL A 95 -0.10 -10.37 0.49
CA VAL A 95 -0.87 -11.57 0.85
C VAL A 95 -1.93 -11.90 -0.20
N ILE A 96 -2.56 -10.89 -0.80
CA ILE A 96 -3.68 -11.09 -1.74
C ILE A 96 -3.18 -11.43 -3.14
N SER A 97 -2.14 -10.76 -3.65
CA SER A 97 -1.66 -10.96 -5.04
C SER A 97 -1.36 -12.43 -5.36
N PRO A 98 -0.63 -13.20 -4.53
CA PRO A 98 -0.36 -14.61 -4.83
C PRO A 98 -1.62 -15.49 -4.94
N ILE A 99 -2.74 -15.07 -4.33
CA ILE A 99 -4.02 -15.76 -4.39
C ILE A 99 -4.77 -15.42 -5.70
N CYS A 100 -4.63 -14.18 -6.18
CA CYS A 100 -5.32 -13.65 -7.35
C CYS A 100 -4.57 -13.85 -8.68
N ASP A 101 -3.24 -13.88 -8.66
CA ASP A 101 -2.41 -13.90 -9.86
C ASP A 101 -2.51 -15.21 -10.67
N PRO A 102 -2.59 -16.43 -10.07
CA PRO A 102 -2.66 -17.66 -10.86
C PRO A 102 -3.91 -17.77 -11.75
N PRO A 103 -5.13 -17.42 -11.26
CA PRO A 103 -6.30 -17.29 -12.12
C PRO A 103 -6.16 -16.20 -13.20
N PHE A 104 -5.53 -15.07 -12.87
CA PHE A 104 -5.36 -13.94 -13.79
C PHE A 104 -4.45 -14.29 -14.98
N LEU A 105 -3.29 -14.89 -14.71
CA LEU A 105 -2.35 -15.34 -15.75
C LEU A 105 -2.98 -16.36 -16.71
N ARG A 106 -3.87 -17.23 -16.21
CA ARG A 106 -4.63 -18.18 -17.03
C ARG A 106 -5.55 -17.47 -18.02
N TYR A 107 -6.18 -16.37 -17.62
CA TYR A 107 -7.08 -15.60 -18.49
C TYR A 107 -6.31 -14.81 -19.55
N GLU A 108 -5.20 -14.17 -19.19
CA GLU A 108 -4.37 -13.46 -20.18
C GLU A 108 -3.81 -14.39 -21.26
N LEU A 109 -3.31 -15.58 -20.88
CA LEU A 109 -2.86 -16.60 -21.84
C LEU A 109 -3.99 -17.08 -22.77
N TRP A 110 -5.22 -17.15 -22.27
CA TRP A 110 -6.38 -17.52 -23.07
C TRP A 110 -6.76 -16.43 -24.08
N LEU A 111 -6.61 -15.14 -23.73
CA LEU A 111 -6.86 -14.03 -24.66
C LEU A 111 -5.83 -13.94 -25.79
N GLN A 112 -4.60 -14.42 -25.58
CA GLN A 112 -3.52 -14.39 -26.59
C GLN A 112 -3.55 -15.56 -27.57
N THR A 113 -4.34 -16.61 -27.29
CA THR A 113 -4.43 -17.82 -28.11
C THR A 113 -5.69 -17.86 -28.99
N LYS A 114 -6.41 -16.73 -29.08
CA LYS A 114 -7.50 -16.46 -30.02
C LYS A 114 -7.12 -15.35 -30.98
#